data_AF-A0A842UKX7-F1
#
_entry.id   AF-A0A842UKX7-F1
#
_cell.length_a   1.000
_cell.length_b   1.000
_cell.length_c   1.000
_cell.angle_alpha   90.00
_cell.angle_beta   90.00
_cell.angle_gamma   90.00
#
_symmetry.space_group_name_H-M   'P 1'
#
loop_
_entity.id
_entity.type
_entity.pdbx_description
1 polymer ?
#
loop_
_entity_poly.entity_id
_entity_poly.type
_entity_poly.pdbx_seq_one_letter_code
_entity_poly.pdbx_strand_id
1 'polypeptide(L)'
;MGEYIDEVLRLGMRCNFNCPFCNVFNNEEVGERTLEDMKRIVDAAPRDLKTLSLSGGEPTLYPYLGDLVEYVKAGGWEVMLQTNASLVDLELARSLKESGVDKAFVNFPSHLPEVYAELTGTNEGLFHEAVS
;
A
#
# COMPACT_ATOMS: atom_id res chain seq x y z
N MET A 1 11.01 -25.61 -2.04
CA MET A 1 9.90 -24.68 -2.32
C MET A 1 9.65 -23.96 -1.01
N GLY A 2 10.39 -22.88 -0.76
CA GLY A 2 10.37 -22.19 0.53
C GLY A 2 9.07 -21.43 0.68
N GLU A 3 8.41 -21.58 1.82
CA GLU A 3 7.23 -20.81 2.18
C GLU A 3 7.60 -19.31 2.17
N TYR A 4 6.87 -18.51 1.38
CA TYR A 4 6.99 -17.06 1.43
C TYR A 4 6.30 -16.60 2.72
N ILE A 5 7.08 -16.33 3.76
CA ILE A 5 6.56 -15.75 4.99
C ILE A 5 6.52 -14.23 4.77
N ASP A 6 5.36 -13.75 4.34
CA ASP A 6 5.07 -12.33 4.13
C ASP A 6 4.02 -11.89 5.16
N GLU A 7 4.21 -10.72 5.76
CA GLU A 7 3.22 -10.11 6.68
C GLU A 7 2.69 -8.80 6.10
N VAL A 8 1.39 -8.56 6.26
CA VAL A 8 0.70 -7.37 5.76
C VAL A 8 0.48 -6.38 6.90
N LEU A 9 1.08 -5.21 6.78
CA LEU A 9 0.94 -4.09 7.71
C LEU A 9 -0.13 -3.12 7.20
N ARG A 10 -1.24 -3.00 7.93
CA ARG A 10 -2.32 -2.05 7.62
C ARG A 10 -2.05 -0.70 8.28
N LEU A 11 -1.69 0.31 7.48
CA LEU A 11 -1.29 1.65 7.96
C LEU A 11 -2.46 2.51 8.48
N GLY A 12 -3.68 2.15 8.06
CA GLY A 12 -4.92 2.83 8.36
C GLY A 12 -5.99 2.41 7.35
N MET A 13 -7.21 2.94 7.48
CA MET A 13 -8.34 2.58 6.62
C MET A 13 -8.73 3.67 5.60
N ARG A 14 -8.07 4.83 5.61
CA ARG A 14 -8.35 5.90 4.65
C ARG A 14 -7.96 5.49 3.24
N CYS A 15 -8.91 5.55 2.33
CA CYS A 15 -8.72 5.26 0.92
C CYS A 15 -9.47 6.30 0.09
N ASN A 16 -8.93 6.64 -1.07
CA ASN A 16 -9.57 7.51 -2.06
C ASN A 16 -10.42 6.73 -3.08
N PHE A 17 -10.46 5.40 -2.99
CA PHE A 17 -11.33 4.51 -3.77
C PHE A 17 -12.42 3.90 -2.87
N ASN A 18 -13.51 3.40 -3.47
CA ASN A 18 -14.64 2.80 -2.78
C ASN A 18 -15.05 1.46 -3.42
N CYS A 19 -14.08 0.57 -3.61
CA CYS A 19 -14.27 -0.68 -4.35
C CYS A 19 -15.28 -1.62 -3.64
N PRO A 20 -16.33 -2.12 -4.31
CA PRO A 20 -17.33 -3.00 -3.69
C PRO A 20 -16.78 -4.38 -3.27
N PHE A 21 -15.63 -4.80 -3.79
CA PHE A 21 -14.94 -6.04 -3.41
C PHE A 21 -13.83 -5.83 -2.36
N CYS A 22 -13.69 -4.63 -1.81
CA CYS A 22 -12.61 -4.32 -0.88
C CYS A 22 -12.72 -5.16 0.41
N ASN A 23 -11.67 -5.91 0.72
CA ASN A 23 -11.55 -6.69 1.95
C ASN A 23 -10.97 -5.88 3.14
N VAL A 24 -10.73 -4.58 2.94
CA VAL A 24 -10.16 -3.67 3.95
C VAL A 24 -11.19 -2.66 4.47
N PHE A 25 -12.20 -2.30 3.66
CA PHE A 25 -13.14 -1.20 3.87
C PHE A 25 -13.99 -1.27 5.17
N ASN A 26 -13.96 -2.38 5.90
CA ASN A 26 -14.83 -2.62 7.05
C ASN A 26 -14.09 -3.07 8.33
N ASN A 27 -12.79 -2.77 8.44
CA ASN A 27 -12.03 -3.08 9.65
C ASN A 27 -11.92 -1.84 10.56
N GLU A 28 -13.02 -1.51 11.24
CA GLU A 28 -13.10 -0.39 12.20
C GLU A 28 -12.10 -0.49 13.37
N GLU A 29 -11.52 -1.68 13.61
CA GLU A 29 -10.50 -1.88 14.64
C GLU A 29 -9.14 -1.26 14.28
N VAL A 30 -8.91 -0.95 13.01
CA VAL A 30 -7.67 -0.32 12.53
C VAL A 30 -7.90 1.18 12.35
N GLY A 31 -7.80 1.94 13.44
CA GLY A 31 -7.73 3.40 13.39
C GLY A 31 -6.50 3.91 12.62
N GLU A 32 -6.40 5.22 12.40
CA GLU A 32 -5.18 5.84 11.88
C GLU A 32 -3.99 5.53 12.81
N ARG A 33 -2.93 4.90 12.29
CA ARG A 33 -1.75 4.52 13.08
C ARG A 33 -0.70 5.62 13.04
N THR A 34 -0.16 6.02 14.18
CA THR A 34 0.99 6.93 14.17
C THR A 34 2.24 6.20 13.65
N LEU A 35 3.26 6.94 13.22
CA LEU A 35 4.54 6.32 12.83
C LEU A 35 5.13 5.50 13.98
N GLU A 36 4.97 5.95 15.23
CA GLU A 36 5.45 5.23 16.41
C GLU A 36 4.71 3.89 16.61
N ASP A 37 3.39 3.87 16.41
CA ASP A 37 2.61 2.61 16.47
C ASP A 37 3.09 1.62 15.41
N MET A 38 3.33 2.11 14.19
CA MET A 38 3.83 1.27 13.10
C MET A 38 5.23 0.72 13.40
N LYS A 39 6.14 1.53 13.95
CA LYS A 39 7.47 1.07 14.36
C LYS A 39 7.39 -0.04 15.41
N ARG A 40 6.51 0.09 16.40
CA ARG A 40 6.28 -0.96 17.41
C ARG A 40 5.78 -2.27 16.79
N ILE A 41 4.88 -2.19 15.80
CA ILE A 41 4.40 -3.38 15.08
C ILE A 41 5.53 -4.02 14.28
N VAL A 42 6.32 -3.22 13.55
CA VAL A 42 7.50 -3.70 12.81
C VAL A 42 8.51 -4.36 13.74
N ASP A 43 8.76 -3.80 14.92
CA ASP A 43 9.68 -4.38 15.90
C ASP A 43 9.21 -5.74 16.46
N ALA A 44 7.89 -5.93 16.55
CA ALA A 44 7.25 -7.17 17.00
C ALA A 44 7.09 -8.22 15.89
N ALA A 45 7.31 -7.86 14.63
CA ALA A 45 7.16 -8.76 13.49
C ALA A 45 8.20 -9.89 13.54
N PRO A 46 7.85 -11.13 13.11
CA PRO A 46 8.78 -12.24 13.05
C PRO A 46 10.02 -11.92 12.20
N ARG A 47 11.20 -12.25 12.70
CA ARG A 47 12.48 -11.90 12.05
C ARG A 47 12.83 -12.81 10.87
N ASP A 48 12.14 -13.93 10.72
CA ASP A 48 12.23 -14.85 9.58
C ASP A 48 11.35 -14.44 8.40
N LEU A 49 10.54 -13.38 8.54
CA LEU A 49 9.84 -12.76 7.42
C LEU A 49 10.82 -12.30 6.35
N LYS A 50 10.44 -12.50 5.10
CA LYS A 50 11.19 -11.96 3.97
C LYS A 50 10.69 -10.58 3.56
N THR A 51 9.37 -10.42 3.49
CA THR A 51 8.72 -9.22 2.98
C THR A 51 7.73 -8.68 4.01
N LEU A 52 7.76 -7.36 4.21
CA LEU A 52 6.67 -6.63 4.85
C LEU A 52 5.89 -5.88 3.77
N SER A 53 4.61 -6.23 3.64
CA SER A 53 3.68 -5.60 2.69
C SER A 53 2.95 -4.44 3.36
N LEU A 54 3.21 -3.21 2.91
CA LEU A 54 2.52 -2.02 3.36
C LEU A 54 1.19 -1.87 2.61
N SER A 55 0.09 -1.87 3.37
CA SER A 55 -1.28 -1.94 2.87
C SER A 55 -2.25 -1.19 3.81
N GLY A 56 -3.54 -1.45 3.69
CA GLY A 56 -4.60 -0.77 4.46
C GLY A 56 -5.67 -0.23 3.53
N GLY A 57 -6.06 1.03 3.73
CA GLY A 57 -6.78 1.81 2.72
C GLY A 57 -5.86 2.07 1.53
N GLU A 58 -5.50 3.33 1.28
CA GLU A 58 -4.48 3.68 0.30
C GLU A 58 -3.19 4.12 1.02
N PRO A 59 -2.11 3.32 0.98
CA PRO A 59 -0.86 3.66 1.66
C PRO A 59 -0.25 4.99 1.27
N THR A 60 -0.43 5.46 0.02
CA THR A 60 0.09 6.77 -0.40
C THR A 60 -0.58 7.95 0.29
N LEU A 61 -1.72 7.75 0.96
CA LEU A 61 -2.35 8.73 1.85
C LEU A 61 -1.73 8.77 3.25
N TYR A 62 -0.83 7.84 3.58
CA TYR A 62 -0.16 7.79 4.87
C TYR A 62 0.97 8.82 4.94
N PRO A 63 0.88 9.83 5.84
CA PRO A 63 1.80 10.97 5.83
C PRO A 63 3.26 10.62 6.14
N TYR A 64 3.51 9.46 6.76
CA TYR A 64 4.84 9.00 7.15
C TYR A 64 5.30 7.78 6.34
N LEU A 65 4.77 7.59 5.12
CA LEU A 65 5.07 6.40 4.32
C LEU A 65 6.57 6.23 4.07
N GLY A 66 7.27 7.28 3.62
CA GLY A 66 8.71 7.23 3.39
C GLY A 66 9.51 6.84 4.64
N ASP A 67 9.26 7.52 5.76
CA ASP A 67 9.92 7.23 7.05
C ASP A 67 9.70 5.78 7.52
N LEU A 68 8.49 5.24 7.28
CA LEU A 68 8.15 3.87 7.61
C LEU A 68 8.88 2.88 6.69
N VAL A 69 8.95 3.15 5.39
CA VAL A 69 9.70 2.33 4.42
C VAL A 69 11.16 2.26 4.86
N GLU A 70 11.80 3.40 5.12
CA GLU A 70 13.20 3.46 5.58
C GLU A 70 13.42 2.63 6.86
N TYR A 71 12.48 2.73 7.80
CA TYR A 71 12.54 1.98 9.05
C TYR A 71 12.43 0.47 8.84
N VAL A 72 11.50 0.02 7.99
CA VAL A 72 11.37 -1.40 7.62
C VAL A 72 12.64 -1.88 6.91
N LYS A 73 13.20 -1.09 6.01
CA LYS A 73 14.45 -1.42 5.30
C LYS A 73 15.65 -1.52 6.25
N ALA A 74 15.74 -0.65 7.25
CA ALA A 74 16.77 -0.73 8.29
C ALA A 74 16.67 -2.04 9.12
N GLY A 75 15.47 -2.62 9.21
CA GLY A 75 15.24 -3.94 9.82
C GLY A 75 15.67 -5.14 8.95
N GLY A 76 16.08 -4.91 7.69
CA GLY A 76 16.58 -5.94 6.78
C GLY A 76 15.52 -6.62 5.91
N TRP A 77 14.27 -6.15 5.94
CA TRP A 77 13.17 -6.72 5.16
C TRP A 77 13.07 -6.17 3.73
N GLU A 78 12.48 -6.96 2.83
CA GLU A 78 11.94 -6.44 1.57
C GLU A 78 10.64 -5.66 1.86
N VAL A 79 10.40 -4.58 1.13
CA VAL A 79 9.18 -3.77 1.22
C VAL A 79 8.35 -3.96 -0.05
N MET A 80 7.11 -4.41 0.12
CA MET A 80 6.10 -4.40 -0.93
C MET A 80 5.05 -3.34 -0.62
N LEU A 81 4.77 -2.46 -1.58
CA LEU A 81 3.68 -1.48 -1.48
C LEU A 81 2.43 -2.01 -2.19
N GLN A 82 1.30 -2.14 -1.51
CA GLN A 82 0.02 -2.46 -2.12
C GLN A 82 -0.79 -1.17 -2.29
N THR A 83 -1.02 -0.73 -3.53
CA THR A 83 -1.56 0.61 -3.82
C THR A 83 -2.53 0.59 -5.00
N ASN A 84 -3.46 1.54 -5.04
CA ASN A 84 -4.25 1.84 -6.24
C ASN A 84 -3.48 2.70 -7.26
N ALA A 85 -2.30 3.20 -6.90
CA ALA A 85 -1.40 4.03 -7.70
C ALA A 85 -1.98 5.35 -8.25
N SER A 86 -3.22 5.73 -7.90
CA SER A 86 -3.88 6.90 -8.51
C SER A 86 -3.29 8.25 -8.08
N LEU A 87 -2.41 8.25 -7.07
CA LEU A 87 -1.68 9.44 -6.60
C LEU A 87 -0.18 9.34 -6.90
N VAL A 88 0.26 8.27 -7.59
CA VAL A 88 1.67 8.00 -7.87
C VAL A 88 2.05 8.63 -9.20
N ASP A 89 2.59 9.84 -9.12
CA ASP A 89 3.29 10.46 -10.24
C ASP A 89 4.78 10.05 -10.29
N LEU A 90 5.52 10.58 -11.26
CA LEU A 90 6.95 10.29 -11.41
C LEU A 90 7.81 10.76 -10.23
N GLU A 91 7.41 11.82 -9.53
CA GLU A 91 8.14 12.35 -8.39
C GLU A 91 7.94 11.44 -7.18
N LEU A 92 6.69 11.09 -6.87
CA LEU A 92 6.37 10.16 -5.80
C LEU A 92 6.95 8.77 -6.08
N ALA A 93 6.88 8.27 -7.31
CA ALA A 93 7.50 6.99 -7.67
C ALA A 93 9.02 6.96 -7.41
N ARG A 94 9.72 8.06 -7.70
CA ARG A 94 11.15 8.20 -7.40
C ARG A 94 11.40 8.23 -5.90
N SER A 95 10.63 9.03 -5.16
CA SER A 95 10.72 9.12 -3.69
C SER A 95 10.46 7.77 -3.00
N LEU A 96 9.45 7.01 -3.46
CA LEU A 96 9.17 5.66 -2.97
C LEU A 96 10.32 4.69 -3.26
N LYS A 97 10.93 4.78 -4.45
CA LYS A 97 12.11 3.98 -4.77
C LYS A 97 13.32 4.36 -3.92
N GLU A 98 13.55 5.65 -3.69
CA GLU A 98 14.68 6.18 -2.92
C GLU A 98 14.57 5.82 -1.43
N SER A 99 13.37 5.90 -0.85
CA SER A 99 13.09 5.41 0.52
C SER A 99 13.27 3.90 0.67
N GLY A 100 13.19 3.15 -0.43
CA GLY A 100 13.57 1.73 -0.48
C GLY A 100 12.43 0.75 -0.74
N VAL A 101 11.31 1.18 -1.32
CA VAL A 101 10.27 0.25 -1.82
C VAL A 101 10.87 -0.66 -2.88
N ASP A 102 10.82 -1.98 -2.66
CA ASP A 102 11.40 -2.96 -3.58
C ASP A 102 10.39 -3.39 -4.67
N LYS A 103 9.11 -3.48 -4.30
CA LYS A 103 8.02 -3.97 -5.16
C LYS A 103 6.76 -3.15 -4.96
N ALA A 104 5.98 -2.99 -6.03
CA ALA A 104 4.62 -2.47 -5.96
C ALA A 104 3.64 -3.51 -6.50
N PHE A 105 2.57 -3.75 -5.75
CA PHE A 105 1.40 -4.50 -6.18
C PHE A 105 0.28 -3.48 -6.44
N VAL A 106 -0.02 -3.25 -7.71
CA VAL A 106 -0.99 -2.23 -8.13
C VAL A 106 -2.36 -2.88 -8.33
N ASN A 107 -3.37 -2.37 -7.64
CA ASN A 107 -4.76 -2.79 -7.85
C ASN A 107 -5.31 -2.16 -9.13
N PHE A 108 -5.27 -2.93 -10.23
CA PHE A 108 -5.79 -2.53 -11.53
C PHE A 108 -6.82 -3.58 -12.03
N PRO A 109 -8.09 -3.47 -11.61
CA PRO A 109 -9.06 -4.57 -11.74
C PRO A 109 -9.61 -4.77 -13.15
N SER A 110 -9.45 -3.79 -14.06
CA SER A 110 -9.92 -3.90 -15.44
C SER A 110 -9.12 -3.02 -16.38
N HIS A 111 -9.02 -3.46 -17.63
CA HIS A 111 -8.44 -2.71 -18.76
C HIS A 111 -9.49 -1.90 -19.54
N LEU A 112 -10.78 -2.01 -19.17
CA LEU A 112 -11.88 -1.25 -19.74
C LEU A 112 -12.21 -0.08 -18.80
N PRO A 113 -12.17 1.19 -19.26
CA PRO A 113 -12.37 2.37 -18.40
C PRO A 113 -13.65 2.33 -17.57
N GLU A 114 -14.76 1.94 -18.20
CA GLU A 114 -16.08 1.88 -17.58
C GLU A 114 -16.16 0.80 -16.50
N VAL A 115 -15.56 -0.37 -16.76
CA VAL A 115 -15.52 -1.47 -15.80
C VAL A 115 -14.53 -1.15 -14.68
N TYR A 116 -13.40 -0.50 -14.98
CA TYR A 116 -12.46 -0.02 -13.97
C TYR A 116 -13.18 0.92 -13.00
N ALA A 117 -13.85 1.95 -13.52
CA ALA A 117 -14.58 2.94 -12.73
C ALA A 117 -15.65 2.31 -11.83
N GLU A 118 -16.43 1.35 -12.35
CA GLU A 118 -17.42 0.61 -11.56
C GLU A 118 -16.76 -0.18 -10.43
N LEU A 119 -15.68 -0.92 -10.74
CA LEU A 119 -14.98 -1.79 -9.81
C LEU A 119 -14.18 -1.03 -8.75
N THR A 120 -13.72 0.20 -9.01
CA THR A 120 -13.00 1.03 -8.05
C THR A 120 -13.91 2.00 -7.29
N GLY A 121 -15.17 2.14 -7.71
CA GLY A 121 -16.07 3.17 -7.21
C GLY A 121 -15.60 4.58 -7.59
N THR A 122 -14.96 4.73 -8.76
CA THR A 122 -14.41 5.99 -9.26
C THR A 122 -15.06 6.42 -10.58
N ASN A 123 -14.34 7.18 -11.43
CA ASN A 123 -14.79 7.59 -12.77
C ASN A 123 -13.79 7.14 -13.85
N GLU A 124 -14.19 7.18 -15.12
CA GLU A 124 -13.37 6.78 -16.27
C GLU A 124 -12.12 7.66 -16.46
N GLY A 125 -12.13 8.92 -16.02
CA GLY A 125 -10.97 9.81 -16.09
C GLY A 125 -9.77 9.26 -15.30
N LEU A 126 -10.02 8.69 -14.13
CA LEU A 126 -8.99 8.06 -13.29
C LEU A 126 -8.35 6.82 -13.92
N PHE A 127 -9.04 6.14 -14.85
CA PHE A 127 -8.42 5.06 -15.61
C PHE A 127 -7.28 5.58 -16.49
N HIS A 128 -7.50 6.72 -17.16
CA HIS A 128 -6.49 7.30 -18.05
C HIS A 128 -5.27 7.79 -17.29
N GLU A 129 -5.46 8.35 -16.10
CA GLU A 129 -4.37 8.73 -15.20
C GLU A 129 -3.58 7.51 -14.71
N ALA A 130 -4.26 6.38 -14.44
CA ALA A 130 -3.60 5.16 -13.97
C ALA A 130 -2.74 4.45 -15.02
N VAL A 131 -2.96 4.70 -16.32
CA VAL A 131 -2.25 4.03 -17.42
C VAL A 131 -1.28 4.94 -18.20
N SER A 132 -1.21 6.24 -17.86
CA SER A 132 -0.33 7.21 -18.50
C SER A 132 1.10 7.17 -17.95
#